data_AF-A0A6C0BVA1-F1
#
_entry.id   AF-A0A6C0BVA1-F1
#
_cell.length_a   1.000
_cell.length_b   1.000
_cell.length_c   1.000
_cell.angle_alpha   90.00
_cell.angle_beta   90.00
_cell.angle_gamma   90.00
#
_symmetry.space_group_name_H-M   'P 1'
#
loop_
_entity.id
_entity.type
_entity.pdbx_description
1 polymer ?
#
loop_
_entity_poly.entity_id
_entity_poly.type
_entity_poly.pdbx_seq_one_letter_code
_entity_poly.pdbx_strand_id
1 'polypeptide(L)'
;MNYLLESFFVGIYCCFIYLALFYTGLTANVYLMLFIVGFMKHFFGYFFKIHDYYCKYGCRKYDCSDNNKNTHAKRNDVILTEESILEGIVFIILGSFLSFFFKSKLLLYFILGVCLHIITEKIGLHAYFCKERCISS
;
A
#
# COMPACT_ATOMS: atom_id res chain seq x y z
N MET A 1 -3.11 -0.44 -16.36
CA MET A 1 -1.75 -0.28 -15.79
C MET A 1 -1.20 -1.68 -15.49
N ASN A 2 0.11 -1.91 -15.53
CA ASN A 2 0.68 -3.25 -15.38
C ASN A 2 0.93 -3.54 -13.89
N TYR A 3 0.05 -4.35 -13.28
CA TYR A 3 0.08 -4.66 -11.84
C TYR A 3 1.40 -5.31 -11.37
N LEU A 4 2.15 -5.98 -12.26
CA LEU A 4 3.47 -6.52 -11.93
C LEU A 4 4.50 -5.40 -11.76
N LEU A 5 4.45 -4.39 -12.62
CA LEU A 5 5.34 -3.23 -12.54
C LEU A 5 4.97 -2.35 -11.34
N GLU A 6 3.67 -2.16 -11.08
CA GLU A 6 3.19 -1.46 -9.88
C GLU A 6 3.62 -2.15 -8.59
N SER A 7 3.42 -3.48 -8.49
CA SER A 7 3.82 -4.23 -7.30
C SER A 7 5.33 -4.15 -7.06
N PHE A 8 6.14 -4.14 -8.11
CA PHE A 8 7.58 -3.93 -8.03
C PHE A 8 7.93 -2.55 -7.45
N PHE A 9 7.30 -1.47 -7.96
CA PHE A 9 7.49 -0.12 -7.41
C PHE A 9 7.02 0.01 -5.98
N VAL A 10 5.91 -0.64 -5.60
CA VAL A 10 5.43 -0.70 -4.22
C VAL A 10 6.44 -1.42 -3.32
N GLY A 11 7.06 -2.49 -3.80
CA GLY A 11 8.16 -3.17 -3.09
C GLY A 11 9.34 -2.24 -2.83
N ILE A 12 9.81 -1.52 -3.86
CA ILE A 12 10.87 -0.51 -3.72
C ILE A 12 10.46 0.57 -2.73
N TYR A 13 9.23 1.02 -2.80
CA TYR A 13 8.69 2.04 -1.93
C TYR A 13 8.71 1.63 -0.45
N CYS A 14 8.31 0.39 -0.14
CA CYS A 14 8.43 -0.17 1.20
C CYS A 14 9.89 -0.23 1.69
N CYS A 15 10.85 -0.54 0.81
CA CYS A 15 12.28 -0.49 1.15
C CYS A 15 12.73 0.92 1.52
N PHE A 16 12.30 1.94 0.79
CA PHE A 16 12.66 3.33 1.11
C PHE A 16 12.12 3.77 2.48
N ILE A 17 10.87 3.44 2.79
CA ILE A 17 10.29 3.74 4.11
C ILE A 17 11.09 3.01 5.20
N TYR A 18 11.37 1.73 5.02
CA TYR A 18 12.17 0.95 5.97
C TYR A 18 13.56 1.56 6.20
N LEU A 19 14.27 1.91 5.12
CA LEU A 19 15.61 2.51 5.23
C LEU A 19 15.55 3.86 5.96
N ALA A 20 14.58 4.72 5.64
CA ALA A 20 14.40 6.00 6.31
C ALA A 20 14.19 5.81 7.82
N LEU A 21 13.34 4.87 8.23
CA LEU A 21 13.08 4.55 9.64
C LEU A 21 14.27 3.86 10.33
N PHE A 22 15.03 3.06 9.59
CA PHE A 22 16.23 2.41 10.10
C PHE A 22 17.31 3.44 10.44
N TYR A 23 17.55 4.41 9.56
CA TYR A 23 18.56 5.46 9.78
C TYR A 23 18.21 6.43 10.91
N THR A 24 16.93 6.62 11.23
CA THR A 24 16.52 7.46 12.38
C THR A 24 16.71 6.74 13.72
N GLY A 25 17.00 5.44 13.72
CA GLY A 25 17.15 4.65 14.94
C GLY A 25 15.85 4.50 15.74
N LEU A 26 14.69 4.76 15.11
CA LEU A 26 13.41 4.93 15.80
C LEU A 26 13.00 3.71 16.63
N THR A 27 13.32 2.50 16.17
CA THR A 27 12.95 1.26 16.88
C THR A 27 13.80 0.06 16.45
N ALA A 28 14.28 -0.72 17.42
CA ALA A 28 14.88 -2.04 17.19
C ALA A 28 13.84 -3.18 17.12
N ASN A 29 12.57 -2.89 17.43
CA ASN A 29 11.51 -3.89 17.45
C ASN A 29 11.00 -4.16 16.03
N VAL A 30 11.21 -5.39 15.55
CA VAL A 30 10.85 -5.81 14.19
C VAL A 30 9.35 -5.68 13.94
N TYR A 31 8.50 -6.00 14.92
CA TYR A 31 7.04 -5.92 14.76
C TYR A 31 6.55 -4.47 14.65
N LEU A 32 7.13 -3.58 15.46
CA LEU A 32 6.84 -2.16 15.37
C LEU A 32 7.31 -1.57 14.04
N MET A 33 8.49 -1.99 13.55
CA MET A 33 8.98 -1.58 12.24
C MET A 33 8.08 -2.08 11.11
N LEU A 34 7.61 -3.34 11.15
CA LEU A 34 6.63 -3.88 10.21
C LEU A 34 5.34 -3.06 10.19
N PHE A 35 4.80 -2.76 11.37
CA PHE A 35 3.60 -1.95 11.51
C PHE A 35 3.76 -0.56 10.88
N ILE A 36 4.82 0.16 11.27
CA ILE A 36 5.06 1.53 10.81
C ILE A 36 5.27 1.56 9.30
N VAL A 37 6.03 0.62 8.73
CA VAL A 37 6.23 0.57 7.26
C VAL A 37 4.90 0.34 6.54
N GLY A 38 4.07 -0.60 7.01
CA GLY A 38 2.76 -0.86 6.42
C GLY A 38 1.82 0.34 6.54
N PHE A 39 1.74 0.94 7.73
CA PHE A 39 0.95 2.14 7.98
C PHE A 39 1.38 3.30 7.10
N MET A 40 2.68 3.62 7.08
CA MET A 40 3.23 4.72 6.30
C MET A 40 3.04 4.49 4.80
N LYS A 41 3.14 3.23 4.32
CA LYS A 41 2.93 2.91 2.90
C LYS A 41 1.52 3.32 2.44
N HIS A 42 0.46 2.96 3.17
CA HIS A 42 -0.91 3.37 2.82
C HIS A 42 -1.13 4.86 3.02
N PHE A 43 -0.71 5.38 4.18
CA PHE A 43 -0.93 6.77 4.57
C PHE A 43 -0.26 7.75 3.60
N PHE A 44 1.00 7.49 3.25
CA PHE A 44 1.72 8.31 2.27
C PHE A 44 1.26 8.05 0.83
N GLY A 45 0.74 6.84 0.52
CA GLY A 45 0.05 6.58 -0.75
C GLY A 45 -1.09 7.57 -0.98
N TYR A 46 -1.87 7.86 0.06
CA TYR A 46 -2.88 8.90 0.03
C TYR A 46 -2.27 10.32 0.01
N PHE A 47 -1.34 10.63 0.91
CA PHE A 47 -0.76 11.98 1.04
C PHE A 47 -0.05 12.46 -0.23
N PHE A 48 0.71 11.58 -0.90
CA PHE A 48 1.40 11.88 -2.16
C PHE A 48 0.49 11.74 -3.39
N LYS A 49 -0.83 11.61 -3.21
CA LYS A 49 -1.83 11.48 -4.29
C LYS A 49 -1.60 10.28 -5.20
N ILE A 50 -0.94 9.22 -4.70
CA ILE A 50 -0.81 7.95 -5.42
C ILE A 50 -2.19 7.30 -5.57
N HIS A 51 -3.08 7.47 -4.58
CA HIS A 51 -4.47 7.02 -4.67
C HIS A 51 -5.27 7.76 -5.75
N ASP A 52 -5.06 9.07 -5.94
CA ASP A 52 -5.69 9.82 -7.03
C ASP A 52 -5.20 9.33 -8.40
N TYR A 53 -3.88 9.08 -8.51
CA TYR A 53 -3.30 8.47 -9.70
C TYR A 53 -3.92 7.09 -9.98
N TYR A 54 -4.10 6.28 -8.93
CA TYR A 54 -4.78 4.98 -9.03
C TYR A 54 -6.25 5.12 -9.47
N CYS A 55 -7.01 6.07 -8.90
CA CYS A 55 -8.38 6.37 -9.32
C CYS A 55 -8.48 6.75 -10.81
N LYS A 56 -7.51 7.52 -11.31
CA LYS A 56 -7.50 8.01 -12.70
C LYS A 56 -7.08 6.97 -13.73
N TYR A 57 -6.10 6.11 -13.39
CA TYR A 57 -5.45 5.20 -14.34
C TYR A 57 -5.61 3.71 -14.02
N GLY A 58 -5.71 3.35 -12.75
CA GLY A 58 -5.91 1.97 -12.27
C GLY A 58 -7.36 1.51 -12.41
N CYS A 59 -8.31 2.35 -12.00
CA CYS A 59 -9.73 1.98 -11.95
C CYS A 59 -10.43 1.83 -13.31
N ARG A 60 -9.79 2.24 -14.42
CA ARG A 60 -10.31 2.01 -15.78
C ARG A 60 -10.53 0.53 -16.11
N LYS A 61 -9.81 -0.37 -15.41
CA LYS A 61 -9.95 -1.82 -15.55
C LYS A 61 -11.22 -2.36 -14.90
N TYR A 62 -11.81 -1.63 -13.95
CA TYR A 62 -12.88 -2.09 -13.06
C TYR A 62 -14.23 -1.42 -13.33
N ASP A 63 -14.38 -0.72 -14.46
CA ASP A 63 -15.63 -0.08 -14.88
C ASP A 63 -16.27 0.83 -13.80
N CYS A 64 -15.41 1.45 -12.99
CA CYS A 64 -15.83 2.32 -11.90
C CYS A 64 -16.22 3.69 -12.48
N SER A 65 -17.52 3.84 -12.71
CA SER A 65 -18.33 5.05 -12.93
C SER A 65 -17.65 6.27 -13.57
N ASP A 66 -18.18 6.60 -14.74
CA ASP A 66 -17.89 7.74 -15.61
C ASP A 66 -16.47 7.78 -16.20
N ASN A 67 -16.43 7.77 -17.53
CA ASN A 67 -15.26 8.09 -18.37
C ASN A 67 -14.73 9.53 -18.17
N ASN A 68 -15.10 10.21 -17.07
CA ASN A 68 -14.67 11.54 -16.72
C ASN A 68 -13.24 11.52 -16.19
N LYS A 69 -12.40 12.35 -16.81
CA LYS A 69 -10.94 12.42 -16.58
C LYS A 69 -10.55 13.00 -15.20
N ASN A 70 -11.53 13.26 -14.34
CA ASN A 70 -11.42 13.99 -13.08
C ASN A 70 -11.90 13.15 -11.87
N THR A 71 -11.50 11.89 -11.79
CA THR A 71 -11.73 11.06 -10.60
C THR A 71 -10.63 11.28 -9.57
N HIS A 72 -11.01 11.40 -8.30
CA HIS A 72 -10.12 11.61 -7.17
C HIS A 72 -10.50 10.71 -6.00
N ALA A 73 -9.55 10.41 -5.11
CA ALA A 73 -9.83 9.66 -3.90
C ALA A 73 -10.65 10.52 -2.92
N LYS A 74 -11.79 9.99 -2.49
CA LYS A 74 -12.70 10.61 -1.51
C LYS A 74 -11.93 10.87 -0.22
N ARG A 75 -11.86 12.14 0.16
CA ARG A 75 -11.22 12.57 1.40
C ARG A 75 -12.07 12.20 2.60
N ASN A 76 -11.62 11.19 3.33
CA ASN A 76 -12.14 10.87 4.65
C ASN A 76 -10.97 10.42 5.54
N ASP A 77 -10.44 11.36 6.31
CA ASP A 77 -9.23 11.18 7.10
C ASP A 77 -9.39 10.10 8.20
N VAL A 78 -10.61 9.90 8.72
CA VAL A 78 -10.92 8.84 9.68
C VAL A 78 -10.73 7.48 9.05
N ILE A 79 -11.37 7.24 7.89
CA ILE A 79 -11.30 5.91 7.28
C ILE A 79 -9.92 5.64 6.66
N LEU A 80 -9.20 6.68 6.21
CA LEU A 80 -7.80 6.54 5.80
C LEU A 80 -6.94 6.00 6.95
N THR A 81 -7.15 6.53 8.15
CA THR A 81 -6.40 6.12 9.33
C THR A 81 -6.71 4.67 9.70
N GLU A 82 -7.99 4.28 9.67
CA GLU A 82 -8.42 2.89 9.91
C GLU A 82 -7.82 1.92 8.88
N GLU A 83 -7.87 2.25 7.59
CA GLU A 83 -7.26 1.44 6.52
C GLU A 83 -5.74 1.33 6.70
N SER A 84 -5.07 2.43 7.09
CA SER A 84 -3.62 2.44 7.33
C SER A 84 -3.24 1.58 8.53
N ILE A 85 -4.05 1.60 9.60
CA ILE A 85 -3.86 0.72 10.76
C ILE A 85 -4.04 -0.74 10.35
N LEU A 86 -5.10 -1.05 9.61
CA LEU A 86 -5.37 -2.40 9.11
C LEU A 86 -4.21 -2.90 8.25
N GLU A 87 -3.69 -2.08 7.36
CA GLU A 87 -2.55 -2.44 6.52
C GLU A 87 -1.27 -2.65 7.34
N GLY A 88 -1.02 -1.83 8.36
CA GLY A 88 0.04 -2.06 9.34
C GLY A 88 -0.09 -3.41 10.05
N ILE A 89 -1.29 -3.80 10.47
CA ILE A 89 -1.56 -5.11 11.09
C ILE A 89 -1.30 -6.24 10.10
N VAL A 90 -1.76 -6.13 8.85
CA VAL A 90 -1.51 -7.12 7.80
C VAL A 90 0.00 -7.27 7.54
N PHE A 91 0.75 -6.18 7.56
CA PHE A 91 2.22 -6.19 7.48
C PHE A 91 2.87 -6.97 8.62
N ILE A 92 2.38 -6.83 9.86
CA ILE A 92 2.87 -7.63 10.99
C ILE A 92 2.62 -9.12 10.71
N ILE A 93 1.39 -9.50 10.34
CA ILE A 93 1.01 -10.90 10.16
C ILE A 93 1.83 -11.55 9.04
N LEU A 94 1.79 -10.96 7.83
CA LEU A 94 2.49 -11.49 6.67
C LEU A 94 4.00 -11.36 6.80
N GLY A 95 4.49 -10.25 7.35
CA GLY A 95 5.92 -10.03 7.57
C GLY A 95 6.51 -11.00 8.59
N SER A 96 5.77 -11.33 9.65
CA SER A 96 6.18 -12.36 10.62
C SER A 96 6.30 -13.71 9.94
N PHE A 97 5.31 -14.10 9.12
CA PHE A 97 5.36 -15.34 8.35
C PHE A 97 6.52 -15.36 7.34
N LEU A 98 6.73 -14.28 6.58
CA LEU A 98 7.81 -14.21 5.59
C LEU A 98 9.20 -14.14 6.23
N SER A 99 9.31 -13.63 7.46
CA SER A 99 10.59 -13.53 8.17
C SER A 99 11.25 -14.89 8.45
N PHE A 100 10.48 -15.99 8.45
CA PHE A 100 11.00 -17.35 8.52
C PHE A 100 11.81 -17.75 7.28
N PHE A 101 11.48 -17.18 6.11
CA PHE A 101 12.10 -17.52 4.84
C PHE A 101 13.23 -16.55 4.45
N PHE A 102 13.13 -15.28 4.87
CA PHE A 102 14.05 -14.22 4.44
C PHE A 102 14.88 -13.66 5.60
N LYS A 103 16.20 -13.90 5.57
CA LYS A 103 17.14 -13.34 6.55
C LYS A 103 17.41 -11.84 6.33
N SER A 104 17.46 -11.41 5.07
CA SER A 104 17.67 -10.00 4.72
C SER A 104 16.41 -9.19 4.99
N LYS A 105 16.49 -8.21 5.89
CA LYS A 105 15.37 -7.32 6.22
C LYS A 105 14.94 -6.48 5.02
N LEU A 106 15.89 -5.96 4.25
CA LEU A 106 15.57 -5.18 3.05
C LEU A 106 14.77 -6.01 2.02
N LEU A 107 15.19 -7.25 1.78
CA LEU A 107 14.49 -8.17 0.89
C LEU A 107 13.11 -8.56 1.46
N LEU A 108 13.00 -8.75 2.78
CA LEU A 108 11.72 -9.01 3.44
C LEU A 108 10.70 -7.90 3.15
N TYR A 109 11.07 -6.62 3.33
CA TYR A 109 10.16 -5.49 3.06
C TYR A 109 9.83 -5.35 1.58
N PHE A 110 10.79 -5.61 0.69
CA PHE A 110 10.55 -5.61 -0.75
C PHE A 110 9.49 -6.65 -1.14
N ILE A 111 9.73 -7.92 -0.77
CA ILE A 111 8.85 -9.05 -1.10
C ILE A 111 7.50 -8.87 -0.43
N LEU A 112 7.46 -8.38 0.81
CA LEU A 112 6.21 -8.10 1.52
C LEU A 112 5.36 -7.08 0.76
N GLY A 113 5.95 -5.97 0.30
CA GLY A 113 5.26 -4.96 -0.51
C GLY A 113 4.73 -5.52 -1.84
N VAL A 114 5.56 -6.29 -2.56
CA VAL A 114 5.18 -6.93 -3.82
C VAL A 114 4.03 -7.93 -3.61
N CYS A 115 4.18 -8.85 -2.66
CA CYS A 115 3.20 -9.89 -2.37
C CYS A 115 1.87 -9.27 -1.95
N LEU A 116 1.89 -8.29 -1.04
CA LEU A 116 0.67 -7.65 -0.57
C LEU A 116 -0.07 -7.00 -1.74
N HIS A 117 0.61 -6.24 -2.59
CA HIS A 117 -0.03 -5.57 -3.73
C HIS A 117 -0.62 -6.57 -4.73
N ILE A 118 0.06 -7.70 -4.99
CA ILE A 118 -0.47 -8.76 -5.87
C ILE A 118 -1.69 -9.44 -5.23
N ILE A 119 -1.65 -9.68 -3.91
CA ILE A 119 -2.76 -10.29 -3.17
C ILE A 119 -3.98 -9.37 -3.17
N THR A 120 -3.82 -8.07 -2.92
CA THR A 120 -4.93 -7.10 -2.92
C THR A 120 -5.58 -6.98 -4.30
N GLU A 121 -4.78 -7.02 -5.37
CA GLU A 121 -5.26 -7.06 -6.75
C GLU A 121 -6.09 -8.33 -7.02
N LYS A 122 -5.60 -9.51 -6.60
CA LYS A 122 -6.27 -10.79 -6.84
C LYS A 122 -7.55 -10.97 -6.03
N ILE A 123 -7.59 -10.49 -4.79
CA ILE A 123 -8.79 -10.54 -3.94
C ILE A 123 -9.84 -9.51 -4.39
N GLY A 124 -9.46 -8.54 -5.24
CA GLY A 124 -10.35 -7.50 -5.70
C GLY A 124 -10.51 -6.35 -4.70
N LEU A 125 -9.61 -6.23 -3.72
CA LEU A 125 -9.62 -5.10 -2.77
C LEU A 125 -9.39 -3.77 -3.49
N HIS A 126 -8.57 -3.75 -4.55
CA HIS A 126 -8.44 -2.55 -5.37
C HIS A 126 -9.70 -2.22 -6.16
N ALA A 127 -10.45 -3.22 -6.62
CA ALA A 127 -11.74 -2.99 -7.29
C ALA A 127 -12.76 -2.40 -6.31
N TYR A 128 -12.79 -2.92 -5.08
CA TYR A 128 -13.59 -2.37 -3.99
C TYR A 128 -13.17 -0.93 -3.66
N PHE A 129 -11.87 -0.67 -3.52
CA PHE A 129 -11.34 0.68 -3.33
C PHE A 129 -11.81 1.61 -4.47
N CYS A 130 -11.68 1.20 -5.72
CA CYS A 130 -12.12 2.00 -6.86
C CYS A 130 -13.61 2.38 -6.78
N LYS A 131 -14.48 1.44 -6.38
CA LYS A 131 -15.91 1.67 -6.31
C LYS A 131 -16.32 2.59 -5.15
N GLU A 132 -15.70 2.41 -3.98
CA GLU A 132 -16.12 3.09 -2.76
C GLU A 132 -15.35 4.39 -2.49
N ARG A 133 -14.14 4.52 -3.05
CA ARG A 133 -13.22 5.63 -2.79
C ARG A 133 -13.04 6.58 -3.94
N CYS A 134 -13.19 6.15 -5.19
CA CYS A 134 -13.01 7.06 -6.31
C CYS A 134 -14.34 7.77 -6.62
N ILE A 135 -14.31 9.10 -6.56
CA ILE A 135 -15.47 9.95 -6.89
C ILE A 135 -15.10 10.89 -8.04
N SER A 136 -16.05 11.14 -8.94
CA SER A 136 -15.95 12.17 -9.98
C SER A 136 -16.28 13.54 -9.39
N SER A 137 -15.45 14.55 -9.68
CA SER A 137 -15.75 15.95 -9.39
C SER A 137 -16.64 16.60 -10.43
#